data_AF-A0A0X3RR97-F1
#
_entry.id   AF-A0A0X3RR97-F1
#
_cell.length_a   1.000
_cell.length_b   1.000
_cell.length_c   1.000
_cell.angle_alpha   90.00
_cell.angle_beta   90.00
_cell.angle_gamma   90.00
#
_symmetry.space_group_name_H-M   'P 1'
#
loop_
_entity.id
_entity.type
_entity.pdbx_description
1 polymer ?
#
loop_
_entity_poly.entity_id
_entity_poly.type
_entity_poly.pdbx_seq_one_letter_code
_entity_poly.pdbx_strand_id
1 'polypeptide(L)'
;MAGDPGLQAVLHGAGFTRTQWESLVGAVRDGGDPALLTELLDAVEEAAAAVGVDGITSTDRQFQPLPDVTAGVRTAHVWRCPHPRPCGRFEPGSTATPVCPLTQDPLTPVTVISG
;
A
#
# COMPACT_ATOMS: atom_id res chain seq x y z
N MET A 1 -4.39 3.72 15.94
CA MET A 1 -5.00 2.59 15.21
C MET A 1 -4.41 2.60 13.82
N ALA A 2 -3.84 1.49 13.37
CA ALA A 2 -3.18 1.41 12.07
C ALA A 2 -4.17 0.91 11.00
N GLY A 3 -4.38 1.66 9.91
CA GLY A 3 -5.29 1.28 8.82
C GLY A 3 -6.25 2.39 8.39
N ASP A 4 -6.84 2.26 7.20
CA ASP A 4 -8.03 3.02 6.79
C ASP A 4 -9.25 2.47 7.57
N PRO A 5 -9.88 3.27 8.45
CA PRO A 5 -10.97 2.79 9.31
C PRO A 5 -12.23 2.40 8.52
N GLY A 6 -12.45 2.98 7.34
CA GLY A 6 -13.57 2.63 6.47
C GLY A 6 -13.37 1.24 5.85
N LEU A 7 -12.18 1.00 5.28
CA LEU A 7 -11.83 -0.30 4.70
C LEU A 7 -11.85 -1.42 5.75
N GLN A 8 -11.30 -1.16 6.94
CA GLN A 8 -11.32 -2.12 8.04
C GLN A 8 -12.74 -2.52 8.45
N ALA A 9 -13.63 -1.54 8.59
CA ALA A 9 -15.02 -1.80 8.98
C ALA A 9 -15.74 -2.67 7.94
N VAL A 10 -15.50 -2.41 6.65
CA VAL A 10 -16.07 -3.18 5.54
C VAL A 10 -15.56 -4.62 5.56
N LEU A 11 -14.25 -4.83 5.62
CA LEU A 11 -13.65 -6.16 5.62
C LEU A 11 -13.99 -6.95 6.89
N HIS A 12 -14.09 -6.29 8.04
CA HIS A 12 -14.55 -6.92 9.27
C HIS A 12 -16.00 -7.38 9.18
N GLY A 13 -16.87 -6.59 8.55
CA GLY A 13 -18.25 -7.00 8.22
C GLY A 13 -18.31 -8.21 7.29
N ALA A 14 -17.27 -8.44 6.51
CA ALA A 14 -17.12 -9.55 5.57
C ALA A 14 -16.41 -10.79 6.15
N GLY A 15 -15.99 -10.76 7.41
CA GLY A 15 -15.33 -11.89 8.08
C GLY A 15 -13.81 -11.79 8.21
N PHE A 16 -13.16 -10.74 7.70
CA PHE A 16 -11.74 -10.49 7.95
C PHE A 16 -11.54 -9.99 9.38
N THR A 17 -10.99 -10.84 10.24
CA THR A 17 -10.94 -10.59 11.68
C THR A 17 -9.90 -9.55 12.06
N ARG A 18 -10.08 -8.95 13.24
CA ARG A 18 -9.08 -8.06 13.86
C ARG A 18 -7.71 -8.74 14.00
N THR A 19 -7.68 -10.02 14.38
CA THR A 19 -6.44 -10.79 14.54
C THR A 19 -5.71 -10.96 13.21
N GLN A 20 -6.43 -11.22 12.12
CA GLN A 20 -5.85 -11.29 10.77
C GLN A 20 -5.30 -9.92 10.34
N TRP A 21 -6.00 -8.83 10.68
CA TRP A 21 -5.52 -7.48 10.41
C TRP A 21 -4.23 -7.16 11.18
N GLU A 22 -4.19 -7.45 12.48
CA GLU A 22 -2.99 -7.25 13.31
C GLU A 22 -1.83 -8.12 12.80
N SER A 23 -2.10 -9.35 12.35
CA SER A 23 -1.11 -10.24 11.74
C SER A 23 -0.56 -9.69 10.43
N LEU A 24 -1.41 -9.12 9.57
CA LEU A 24 -1.00 -8.45 8.33
C LEU A 24 -0.09 -7.25 8.61
N VAL A 25 -0.47 -6.40 9.56
CA VAL A 25 0.35 -5.25 9.96
C VAL A 25 1.70 -5.70 10.52
N GLY A 26 1.72 -6.74 11.36
CA GLY A 26 2.94 -7.33 11.89
C GLY A 26 3.85 -7.87 10.79
N ALA A 27 3.30 -8.71 9.89
CA ALA A 27 4.04 -9.28 8.78
C ALA A 27 4.67 -8.20 7.87
N VAL A 28 3.98 -7.10 7.61
CA VAL A 28 4.53 -5.99 6.81
C VAL A 28 5.67 -5.26 7.55
N ARG A 29 5.51 -4.97 8.84
CA ARG A 29 6.53 -4.29 9.65
C ARG A 29 7.80 -5.10 9.77
N ASP A 30 7.66 -6.38 10.07
CA ASP A 30 8.78 -7.28 10.35
C ASP A 30 9.44 -7.81 9.07
N GLY A 31 8.87 -7.51 7.89
CA GLY A 31 9.31 -8.09 6.63
C GLY A 31 9.11 -9.61 6.60
N GLY A 32 8.00 -10.06 7.20
CA GLY A 32 7.66 -11.45 7.49
C GLY A 32 7.62 -12.39 6.29
N ASP A 33 7.35 -13.66 6.58
CA ASP A 33 7.34 -14.75 5.60
C ASP A 33 6.43 -14.40 4.41
N PRO A 34 6.96 -14.39 3.16
CA PRO A 34 6.15 -14.14 1.98
C PRO A 34 4.96 -15.11 1.83
N ALA A 35 5.06 -16.34 2.33
CA ALA A 35 3.94 -17.29 2.29
C ALA A 35 2.78 -16.82 3.19
N LEU A 36 3.09 -16.42 4.44
CA LEU A 36 2.12 -15.85 5.37
C LEU A 36 1.50 -14.56 4.82
N LEU A 37 2.32 -13.69 4.21
CA LEU A 37 1.82 -12.46 3.60
C LEU A 37 0.86 -12.76 2.45
N THR A 38 1.15 -13.77 1.64
CA THR A 38 0.27 -14.20 0.54
C THR A 38 -1.06 -14.71 1.09
N GLU A 39 -1.04 -15.59 2.08
CA GLU A 39 -2.26 -16.12 2.72
C GLU A 39 -3.14 -15.01 3.32
N LEU A 40 -2.53 -14.03 3.99
CA LEU A 40 -3.26 -12.90 4.57
C LEU A 40 -3.85 -11.98 3.48
N LEU A 41 -3.17 -11.81 2.35
CA LEU A 41 -3.69 -11.04 1.22
C LEU A 41 -4.83 -11.78 0.51
N ASP A 42 -4.71 -13.10 0.32
CA ASP A 42 -5.78 -13.92 -0.25
C ASP A 42 -7.04 -13.85 0.64
N ALA A 43 -6.89 -13.89 1.96
CA ALA A 43 -7.99 -13.72 2.90
C ALA A 43 -8.62 -12.31 2.83
N VAL A 44 -7.85 -11.27 2.53
CA VAL A 44 -8.39 -9.93 2.26
C VAL A 44 -9.19 -9.93 0.96
N GLU A 45 -8.69 -10.56 -0.10
CA GLU A 45 -9.39 -10.66 -1.38
C GLU A 45 -10.71 -11.44 -1.25
N GLU A 46 -10.71 -12.56 -0.53
CA GLU A 46 -11.92 -13.34 -0.26
C GLU A 46 -12.97 -12.53 0.52
N ALA A 47 -12.54 -11.84 1.58
CA ALA A 47 -13.42 -10.96 2.35
C ALA A 47 -13.95 -9.80 1.51
N ALA A 48 -13.11 -9.20 0.66
CA ALA A 48 -13.53 -8.11 -0.22
C ALA A 48 -14.55 -8.60 -1.26
N ALA A 49 -14.32 -9.76 -1.87
CA ALA A 49 -15.24 -10.38 -2.82
C ALA A 49 -16.61 -10.69 -2.19
N ALA A 50 -16.63 -11.14 -0.93
CA ALA A 50 -17.87 -11.42 -0.20
C ALA A 50 -18.78 -10.19 -0.02
N VAL A 51 -18.24 -8.98 -0.10
CA VAL A 51 -18.99 -7.71 -0.03
C VAL A 51 -19.07 -6.98 -1.37
N GLY A 52 -18.73 -7.66 -2.47
CA GLY A 52 -18.75 -7.09 -3.82
C GLY A 52 -17.67 -6.01 -4.03
N VAL A 53 -16.64 -6.00 -3.19
CA VAL A 53 -15.43 -5.20 -3.37
C VAL A 53 -14.42 -6.09 -4.09
N ASP A 54 -14.68 -6.34 -5.37
CA ASP A 54 -13.70 -7.04 -6.20
C ASP A 54 -12.59 -6.06 -6.56
N GLY A 55 -11.34 -6.48 -6.36
CA GLY A 55 -10.18 -5.70 -6.77
C GLY A 55 -10.15 -5.54 -8.29
N ILE A 56 -10.75 -4.47 -8.81
CA ILE A 56 -10.43 -4.01 -10.16
C ILE A 56 -9.01 -3.44 -10.09
N THR A 57 -8.02 -4.32 -10.24
CA THR A 57 -6.75 -3.87 -10.79
C THR A 57 -7.07 -3.39 -12.19
N SER A 58 -7.24 -2.07 -12.36
CA SER A 58 -7.29 -1.57 -13.73
C SER A 58 -6.01 -2.05 -14.41
N THR A 59 -6.14 -2.61 -15.60
CA THR A 59 -5.01 -2.93 -16.48
C THR A 59 -4.14 -1.69 -16.75
N ASP A 60 -4.67 -0.52 -16.41
CA ASP A 60 -4.04 0.78 -16.54
C ASP A 60 -3.14 1.11 -15.35
N ARG A 61 -2.27 0.17 -14.93
CA ARG A 61 -1.01 0.54 -14.27
C ARG A 61 -0.11 1.25 -15.27
N GLN A 62 -0.58 2.36 -15.82
CA GLN A 62 0.17 3.18 -16.75
C GLN A 62 1.19 3.97 -15.94
N PHE A 63 2.43 3.95 -16.40
CA PHE A 63 3.43 4.91 -15.96
C PHE A 63 2.89 6.31 -16.31
N GLN A 64 2.39 7.03 -15.32
CA GLN A 64 2.02 8.42 -15.50
C GLN A 64 3.22 9.27 -15.05
N PRO A 65 3.82 10.06 -15.97
CA PRO A 65 4.85 10.99 -15.56
C PRO A 65 4.28 11.96 -14.53
N LEU A 66 5.06 12.28 -13.50
CA LEU A 66 4.66 13.27 -12.51
C LEU A 66 4.26 14.59 -13.19
N PRO A 67 3.26 15.32 -12.65
CA PRO A 67 2.89 16.64 -13.15
C PRO A 67 4.14 17.53 -13.24
N ASP A 68 4.26 18.31 -14.32
CA ASP A 68 5.33 19.29 -14.58
C ASP A 68 6.71 18.76 -15.04
N VAL A 69 6.82 17.50 -15.51
CA VAL A 69 8.12 16.92 -15.91
C VAL A 69 8.23 16.60 -17.42
N THR A 70 9.17 17.26 -18.11
CA THR A 70 9.51 17.12 -19.56
C THR A 70 10.37 15.87 -19.86
N ALA A 71 10.33 15.30 -21.08
CA ALA A 71 11.09 14.10 -21.50
C ALA A 71 12.62 14.25 -21.36
N GLY A 72 13.28 13.26 -20.75
CA GLY A 72 14.73 13.25 -20.41
C GLY A 72 15.02 12.33 -19.21
N VAL A 73 16.27 12.32 -18.70
CA VAL A 73 16.60 11.75 -17.38
C VAL A 73 15.92 12.61 -16.32
N ARG A 74 14.99 12.03 -15.56
CA ARG A 74 14.11 12.74 -14.63
C ARG A 74 14.43 12.32 -13.21
N THR A 75 14.78 13.30 -12.39
CA THR A 75 14.89 13.14 -10.94
C THR A 75 13.55 13.52 -10.32
N ALA A 76 12.87 12.56 -9.71
CA ALA A 76 11.61 12.75 -9.00
C ALA A 76 11.81 12.60 -7.49
N HIS A 77 11.32 13.57 -6.72
CA HIS A 77 11.22 13.47 -5.26
C HIS A 77 9.85 12.90 -4.90
N VAL A 78 9.85 11.69 -4.35
CA VAL A 78 8.64 10.96 -3.99
C VAL A 78 8.79 10.36 -2.60
N TRP A 79 7.67 10.00 -1.98
CA TRP A 79 7.61 9.28 -0.73
C TRP A 79 7.37 7.80 -1.00
N ARG A 80 8.06 6.91 -0.29
CA ARG A 80 7.87 5.45 -0.40
C ARG A 80 7.64 4.78 0.95
N CYS A 81 7.11 3.55 0.90
CA CYS A 81 6.98 2.69 2.07
C CYS A 81 8.31 2.54 2.84
N PRO A 82 8.33 2.70 4.18
CA PRO A 82 9.54 2.60 5.00
C PRO A 82 9.93 1.15 5.32
N HIS A 83 9.06 0.17 5.05
CA HIS A 83 9.21 -1.21 5.50
C HIS A 83 10.19 -2.03 4.66
N PRO A 84 10.73 -3.15 5.20
CA PRO A 84 11.78 -3.95 4.54
C PRO A 84 11.44 -4.39 3.11
N ARG A 85 10.16 -4.61 2.82
CA ARG A 85 9.64 -4.90 1.47
C ARG A 85 8.64 -3.82 1.05
N PRO A 86 9.07 -2.78 0.33
CA PRO A 86 8.19 -1.68 -0.04
C PRO A 86 7.12 -2.13 -1.04
N CYS A 87 5.85 -1.77 -0.80
CA CYS A 87 4.69 -2.21 -1.59
C CYS A 87 4.55 -1.57 -2.98
N GLY A 88 5.62 -0.98 -3.52
CA GLY A 88 5.65 -0.33 -4.84
C GLY A 88 4.88 1.00 -4.95
N ARG A 89 4.12 1.40 -3.92
CA ARG A 89 3.42 2.69 -3.88
C ARG A 89 4.41 3.84 -3.70
N PHE A 90 4.26 4.86 -4.53
CA PHE A 90 4.96 6.14 -4.43
C PHE A 90 3.94 7.27 -4.33
N GLU A 91 4.21 8.25 -3.47
CA GLU A 91 3.40 9.46 -3.39
C GLU A 91 4.22 10.68 -3.83
N PRO A 92 3.69 11.53 -4.73
CA PRO A 92 4.35 12.77 -5.12
C PRO A 92 4.54 13.70 -3.91
N GLY A 93 5.56 14.57 -4.00
CA GLY A 93 5.91 15.52 -2.95
C GLY A 93 4.71 16.32 -2.41
N SER A 94 4.28 15.97 -1.19
CA SER A 94 3.29 16.70 -0.39
C SER A 94 4.00 17.65 0.58
N THR A 95 3.32 18.72 1.02
CA THR A 95 3.83 19.66 2.04
C THR A 95 3.88 19.05 3.45
N ALA A 96 3.17 17.94 3.67
CA ALA A 96 3.21 17.15 4.90
C ALA A 96 3.82 15.77 4.63
N THR A 97 4.47 15.17 5.63
CA THR A 97 4.98 13.79 5.54
C THR A 97 3.79 12.82 5.46
N PRO A 98 3.58 12.12 4.33
CA PRO A 98 2.51 11.14 4.21
C PRO A 98 2.79 9.90 5.06
N VAL A 99 1.76 9.11 5.32
CA VAL A 99 1.85 7.88 6.14
C VAL A 99 1.42 6.66 5.34
N CYS A 100 1.97 5.49 5.66
CA CYS A 100 1.50 4.23 5.13
C CYS A 100 0.05 3.98 5.58
N PRO A 101 -0.93 3.81 4.68
CA PRO A 101 -2.33 3.63 5.11
C PRO A 101 -2.51 2.35 5.93
N LEU A 102 -1.72 1.30 5.69
CA LEU A 102 -1.80 0.03 6.43
C LEU A 102 -1.19 0.12 7.83
N THR A 103 0.03 0.65 7.96
CA THR A 103 0.79 0.61 9.23
C THR A 103 0.81 1.93 9.99
N GLN A 104 0.39 3.03 9.33
CA GLN A 104 0.44 4.43 9.80
C GLN A 104 1.84 4.97 10.07
N ASP A 105 2.88 4.26 9.63
CA ASP A 105 4.25 4.73 9.77
C ASP A 105 4.55 5.83 8.73
N PRO A 106 5.32 6.88 9.08
CA PRO A 106 5.71 7.93 8.15
C PRO A 106 6.44 7.34 6.93
N LEU A 107 6.09 7.80 5.74
CA LEU A 107 6.79 7.40 4.52
C LEU A 107 8.21 8.00 4.49
N THR A 108 9.13 7.29 3.83
CA THR A 108 10.51 7.74 3.67
C THR A 108 10.66 8.49 2.35
N PRO A 109 11.25 9.71 2.35
CA PRO A 109 11.49 10.44 1.12
C PRO A 109 12.58 9.73 0.32
N VAL A 110 12.38 9.57 -0.98
CA VAL A 110 13.36 9.02 -1.91
C VAL A 110 13.43 9.82 -3.19
N THR A 111 14.59 9.75 -3.80
CA THR A 111 14.85 10.32 -5.12
C THR A 111 14.87 9.18 -6.13
N VAL A 112 13.96 9.22 -7.10
CA VAL A 112 13.88 8.24 -8.20
C VAL A 112 14.46 8.89 -9.45
N ILE A 113 15.41 8.22 -10.09
CA ILE A 113 15.98 8.64 -11.37
C ILE A 113 15.40 7.72 -12.44
N SER A 114 14.57 8.25 -13.35
CA SER A 114 14.14 7.54 -14.54
C SER A 114 14.90 8.03 -15.76
N GLY A 115 15.41 7.11 -16.57
CA GLY A 115 16.11 7.36 -17.84
C GLY A 115 15.54 6.50 -18.94
#